data_AF-A0A502KUD3-F1
#
_entry.id   AF-A0A502KUD3-F1
#
_cell.length_a   1.000
_cell.length_b   1.000
_cell.length_c   1.000
_cell.angle_alpha   90.00
_cell.angle_beta   90.00
_cell.angle_gamma   90.00
#
_symmetry.space_group_name_H-M   'P 1'
#
loop_
_entity.id
_entity.type
_entity.pdbx_description
1 polymer ?
#
loop_
_entity_poly.entity_id
_entity_poly.type
_entity_poly.pdbx_seq_one_letter_code
_entity_poly.pdbx_strand_id
1 'polypeptide(L)'
;MREPLKTVSEIIARSNDSLYQKHPHIDTIIGIMDKALRQQGMNSDAITIECPAQNKKIVFLLHDEKPDYISIAVGDKTGNVETSSEIGLENFSETMLMVMLEMHFT
;
A
#
# COMPACT_ATOMS: atom_id res chain seq x y z
N MET A 1 1.71 -14.94 -6.89
CA MET A 1 2.37 -13.76 -6.31
C MET A 1 3.86 -13.79 -6.57
N ARG A 2 4.39 -12.72 -7.18
CA ARG A 2 5.84 -12.52 -7.38
C ARG A 2 6.51 -12.13 -6.05
N GLU A 3 7.82 -12.35 -5.95
CA GLU A 3 8.58 -12.05 -4.72
C GLU A 3 8.41 -10.60 -4.22
N PRO A 4 8.52 -9.53 -5.06
CA PRO A 4 8.29 -8.17 -4.57
C PRO A 4 6.89 -7.96 -3.98
N LEU A 5 5.86 -8.49 -4.67
CA LEU A 5 4.48 -8.41 -4.19
C LEU A 5 4.30 -9.14 -2.85
N LYS A 6 4.95 -10.29 -2.68
CA LYS A 6 4.94 -11.05 -1.42
C LYS A 6 5.59 -10.27 -0.29
N THR A 7 6.83 -9.80 -0.49
CA THR A 7 7.59 -9.05 0.52
C THR A 7 6.83 -7.79 0.99
N VAL A 8 6.31 -7.00 0.05
CA VAL A 8 5.57 -5.77 0.36
C VAL A 8 4.25 -6.11 1.06
N SER A 9 3.53 -7.15 0.63
CA SER A 9 2.27 -7.58 1.27
C SER A 9 2.49 -8.04 2.70
N GLU A 10 3.58 -8.77 2.98
CA GLU A 10 3.91 -9.25 4.31
C GLU A 10 4.27 -8.11 5.28
N ILE A 11 5.03 -7.11 4.80
CA ILE A 11 5.31 -5.88 5.57
C ILE A 11 4.00 -5.14 5.87
N ILE A 12 3.15 -4.97 4.85
CA ILE A 12 1.86 -4.30 5.00
C ILE A 12 0.96 -5.00 6.02
N ALA A 13 0.86 -6.33 5.97
CA ALA A 13 0.06 -7.09 6.92
C ALA A 13 0.54 -6.87 8.37
N ARG A 14 1.85 -6.97 8.63
CA ARG A 14 2.41 -6.78 9.98
C ARG A 14 2.27 -5.35 10.51
N SER A 15 2.49 -4.35 9.66
CA SER A 15 2.24 -2.95 10.02
C SER A 15 0.75 -2.70 10.28
N ASN A 16 -0.14 -3.31 9.51
CA ASN A 16 -1.57 -3.17 9.72
C ASN A 16 -2.02 -3.78 11.05
N ASP A 17 -1.51 -4.97 11.39
CA ASP A 17 -1.77 -5.60 12.69
C ASP A 17 -1.27 -4.70 13.84
N SER A 18 -0.09 -4.09 13.67
CA SER A 18 0.49 -3.15 14.64
C SER A 18 -0.35 -1.87 14.78
N LEU A 19 -0.86 -1.33 13.67
CA LEU A 19 -1.74 -0.17 13.67
C LEU A 19 -3.03 -0.47 14.44
N TYR A 20 -3.66 -1.62 14.17
CA TYR A 20 -4.89 -2.03 14.87
C TYR A 20 -4.67 -2.21 16.38
N GLN A 21 -3.55 -2.82 16.78
CA GLN A 21 -3.18 -2.96 18.19
C GLN A 21 -3.03 -1.60 18.90
N LYS A 22 -2.43 -0.60 18.22
CA LYS A 22 -2.22 0.74 18.76
C LYS A 22 -3.47 1.61 18.71
N HIS A 23 -4.30 1.43 17.68
CA HIS A 23 -5.51 2.20 17.41
C HIS A 23 -6.70 1.27 17.08
N PRO A 24 -7.34 0.64 18.09
CA PRO A 24 -8.38 -0.39 17.87
C PRO A 24 -9.66 0.11 17.19
N HIS A 25 -9.78 1.42 16.96
CA HIS A 25 -10.92 2.07 16.29
C HIS A 25 -10.63 2.38 14.81
N ILE A 26 -9.40 2.12 14.34
CA ILE A 26 -9.02 2.27 12.94
C ILE A 26 -9.20 0.92 12.26
N ASP A 27 -10.26 0.82 11.45
CA ASP A 27 -10.52 -0.34 10.62
C ASP A 27 -10.01 -0.10 9.21
N THR A 28 -9.12 -0.97 8.76
CA THR A 28 -8.53 -0.94 7.42
C THR A 28 -8.89 -2.18 6.61
N ILE A 29 -8.91 -2.00 5.29
CA ILE A 29 -9.11 -3.09 4.32
C ILE A 29 -7.86 -3.15 3.44
N ILE A 30 -7.22 -4.32 3.41
CA ILE A 30 -6.09 -4.59 2.53
C ILE A 30 -6.60 -5.28 1.26
N GLY A 31 -6.28 -4.72 0.10
CA GLY A 31 -6.54 -5.31 -1.21
C GLY A 31 -5.23 -5.72 -1.88
N ILE A 32 -5.16 -6.94 -2.43
CA ILE A 32 -4.01 -7.40 -3.21
C ILE A 32 -4.47 -7.66 -4.64
N MET A 33 -3.85 -6.98 -5.59
CA MET A 33 -4.13 -7.09 -7.02
C MET A 33 -2.99 -7.86 -7.70
N ASP A 34 -2.92 -9.17 -7.48
CA ASP A 34 -2.02 -10.08 -8.22
C ASP A 34 -2.63 -10.33 -9.61
N LYS A 35 -1.90 -9.99 -10.68
CA LYS A 35 -2.30 -10.15 -12.10
C LYS A 35 -3.51 -9.36 -12.58
N ALA A 36 -4.36 -8.81 -11.71
CA ALA A 36 -5.56 -8.06 -12.13
C ALA A 36 -5.20 -6.89 -13.04
N LEU A 37 -4.17 -6.11 -12.68
CA LEU A 37 -3.66 -5.01 -13.51
C LEU A 37 -3.06 -5.51 -14.84
N ARG A 38 -2.40 -6.67 -14.82
CA ARG A 38 -1.81 -7.30 -16.02
C ARG A 38 -2.88 -7.73 -17.01
N GLN A 39 -3.98 -8.28 -16.51
CA GLN A 39 -5.14 -8.63 -17.33
C GLN A 39 -5.78 -7.40 -17.97
N GLN A 40 -5.56 -6.21 -17.41
CA GLN A 40 -6.00 -4.93 -17.94
C GLN A 40 -4.94 -4.24 -18.82
N GLY A 41 -3.84 -4.92 -19.14
CA GLY A 41 -2.78 -4.38 -19.99
C GLY A 41 -1.73 -3.53 -19.27
N MET A 42 -1.76 -3.48 -17.93
CA MET A 42 -0.74 -2.80 -17.13
C MET A 42 0.27 -3.82 -16.58
N ASN A 43 1.55 -3.66 -16.92
CA ASN A 43 2.64 -4.53 -16.45
C ASN A 43 3.02 -4.19 -15.00
N SER A 44 2.11 -4.45 -14.07
CA SER A 44 2.26 -4.07 -12.66
C SER A 44 1.42 -4.99 -11.77
N ASP A 45 1.78 -5.01 -10.49
CA ASP A 45 0.93 -5.52 -9.41
C ASP A 45 0.64 -4.38 -8.42
N ALA A 46 -0.38 -4.52 -7.58
CA ALA A 46 -0.69 -3.50 -6.58
C ALA A 46 -1.16 -4.08 -5.24
N ILE A 47 -0.90 -3.32 -4.18
CA ILE A 47 -1.51 -3.51 -2.86
C ILE A 47 -2.21 -2.20 -2.47
N THR A 48 -3.36 -2.28 -1.82
CA THR A 48 -4.08 -1.12 -1.31
C THR A 48 -4.33 -1.27 0.18
N ILE A 49 -4.28 -0.17 0.93
CA ILE A 49 -4.77 -0.08 2.31
C ILE A 49 -5.82 1.02 2.32
N GLU A 50 -7.05 0.67 2.65
CA GLU A 50 -8.18 1.59 2.68
C GLU A 50 -8.69 1.75 4.11
N CYS A 51 -8.96 2.97 4.55
CA CYS A 51 -9.66 3.27 5.79
C CYS A 51 -11.04 3.86 5.43
N PRO A 52 -12.10 3.03 5.37
CA PRO A 52 -13.41 3.47 4.87
C PRO A 52 -14.04 4.60 5.69
N ALA A 53 -13.85 4.57 7.01
CA ALA A 53 -14.40 5.58 7.93
C ALA A 53 -13.86 6.99 7.64
N GLN A 54 -12.66 7.08 7.06
CA GLN A 54 -11.99 8.35 6.74
C GLN A 54 -12.00 8.68 5.25
N ASN A 55 -12.60 7.81 4.42
CA ASN A 55 -12.55 7.92 2.97
C ASN A 55 -11.11 8.04 2.41
N LYS A 56 -10.14 7.37 3.06
CA LYS A 56 -8.73 7.41 2.65
C LYS A 56 -8.25 6.07 2.13
N LYS A 57 -7.31 6.13 1.19
CA LYS A 57 -6.72 4.99 0.50
C LYS A 57 -5.24 5.26 0.22
N ILE A 58 -4.41 4.26 0.46
CA ILE A 58 -3.02 4.21 0.04
C ILE A 58 -2.88 3.08 -0.98
N VAL A 59 -2.23 3.36 -2.10
CA VAL A 59 -1.96 2.40 -3.18
C VAL A 59 -0.45 2.24 -3.32
N PHE A 60 0.01 1.00 -3.29
CA PHE A 60 1.40 0.61 -3.55
C PHE A 60 1.42 -0.10 -4.90
N LEU A 61 2.10 0.49 -5.88
CA LEU A 61 2.26 -0.03 -7.23
C LEU A 61 3.67 -0.59 -7.42
N LEU A 62 3.73 -1.80 -7.96
CA LEU A 62 4.96 -2.52 -8.29
C LEU A 62 5.03 -2.68 -9.80
N HIS A 63 5.85 -1.86 -10.46
CA HIS A 63 6.02 -1.86 -11.90
C HIS A 63 7.07 -2.87 -12.34
N ASP A 64 6.84 -3.54 -13.47
CA ASP A 64 7.81 -4.48 -14.03
C ASP A 64 9.09 -3.79 -14.51
N GLU A 65 8.94 -2.58 -15.03
CA GLU A 65 10.02 -1.78 -15.60
C GLU A 65 10.91 -1.14 -14.52
N LYS A 66 10.44 -1.11 -13.26
CA LYS A 66 11.17 -0.58 -12.10
C LYS A 66 11.07 -1.55 -10.91
N PRO A 67 11.68 -2.75 -11.01
CA PRO A 67 11.49 -3.81 -10.02
C PRO A 67 12.01 -3.47 -8.62
N ASP A 68 12.93 -2.50 -8.53
CA ASP A 68 13.56 -2.07 -7.27
C ASP A 68 12.83 -0.91 -6.61
N TYR A 69 11.68 -0.47 -7.13
CA TYR A 69 10.93 0.66 -6.60
C TYR A 69 9.46 0.34 -6.35
N ILE A 70 8.88 1.05 -5.39
CA ILE A 70 7.45 1.07 -5.09
C ILE A 70 6.95 2.48 -5.33
N SER A 71 5.99 2.64 -6.23
CA SER A 71 5.25 3.89 -6.37
C SER A 71 4.10 3.89 -5.36
N ILE A 72 3.99 4.94 -4.56
CA ILE A 72 2.99 5.09 -3.51
C ILE A 72 2.09 6.27 -3.86
N ALA A 73 0.78 6.07 -3.82
CA ALA A 73 -0.20 7.13 -3.97
C ALA A 73 -1.15 7.14 -2.77
N VAL A 74 -1.37 8.31 -2.19
CA VAL A 74 -2.34 8.53 -1.12
C VAL A 74 -3.49 9.37 -1.66
N GLY A 75 -4.70 8.98 -1.33
CA GLY A 75 -5.89 9.58 -1.91
C GLY A 75 -7.17 9.01 -1.32
N ASP A 76 -8.22 8.99 -2.13
CA ASP A 76 -9.52 8.44 -1.76
C ASP A 76 -10.00 7.32 -2.71
N LYS A 77 -11.14 6.71 -2.38
CA LYS A 77 -11.75 5.65 -3.19
C LYS A 77 -12.33 6.13 -4.52
N THR A 78 -12.47 7.44 -4.72
CA THR A 78 -13.00 8.04 -5.96
C THR A 78 -11.91 8.29 -7.00
N GLY A 79 -10.64 8.09 -6.61
CA GLY A 79 -9.48 8.25 -7.50
C GLY A 79 -8.79 9.61 -7.37
N ASN A 80 -9.17 10.44 -6.39
CA ASN A 80 -8.40 11.66 -6.11
C ASN A 80 -7.07 11.29 -5.49
N VAL A 81 -5.98 11.81 -6.04
CA VAL A 81 -4.63 11.65 -5.50
C VAL A 81 -4.25 12.93 -4.76
N GLU A 82 -4.03 12.80 -3.45
CA GLU A 82 -3.56 13.89 -2.60
C GLU A 82 -2.04 14.03 -2.72
N THR A 83 -1.33 12.91 -2.62
CA THR A 83 0.13 12.86 -2.71
C THR A 83 0.58 11.60 -3.42
N SER A 84 1.76 11.67 -4.04
CA SER A 84 2.43 10.52 -4.64
C SER A 84 3.93 10.58 -4.40
N SER A 85 4.54 9.43 -4.18
CA SER A 85 5.98 9.29 -4.01
C SER A 85 6.47 7.98 -4.63
N GLU A 86 7.79 7.85 -4.73
CA GLU A 86 8.45 6.61 -5.16
C GLU A 86 9.57 6.34 -4.16
N ILE A 87 9.68 5.09 -3.71
CA ILE A 87 10.72 4.66 -2.77
C ILE A 87 11.40 3.41 -3.28
N GLY A 88 12.69 3.25 -2.99
CA GLY A 88 13.38 1.98 -3.22
C GLY A 88 12.80 0.88 -2.34
N LEU A 89 12.66 -0.32 -2.89
CA LEU A 89 12.15 -1.50 -2.19
C LEU A 89 13.00 -1.83 -0.96
N GLU A 90 14.30 -1.55 -1.01
CA GLU A 90 15.26 -1.70 0.09
C GLU A 90 14.98 -0.75 1.27
N ASN A 91 14.27 0.34 1.02
CA ASN A 91 13.89 1.32 2.05
C ASN A 91 12.47 1.09 2.57
N PHE A 92 11.71 0.16 1.98
CA PHE A 92 10.38 -0.18 2.44
C PHE A 92 10.45 -1.11 3.65
N SER A 93 10.01 -0.60 4.80
CA SER A 93 10.10 -1.30 6.10
C SER A 93 8.84 -1.05 6.93
N GLU A 94 8.60 -1.91 7.92
CA GLU A 94 7.47 -1.75 8.84
C GLU A 94 7.52 -0.40 9.57
N THR A 95 8.71 0.06 9.97
CA THR A 95 8.87 1.37 10.63
C THR A 95 8.45 2.52 9.74
N MET A 96 8.88 2.52 8.48
CA MET A 96 8.51 3.56 7.51
C MET A 96 7.01 3.53 7.22
N LEU A 97 6.45 2.33 7.01
CA LEU A 97 5.03 2.17 6.76
C LEU A 97 4.17 2.58 7.96
N MET A 98 4.58 2.25 9.19
CA MET A 98 3.88 2.68 10.40
C MET A 98 3.79 4.20 10.50
N VAL A 99 4.87 4.93 10.21
CA VAL A 99 4.85 6.41 10.17
C VAL A 99 3.84 6.92 9.15
N MET A 100 3.79 6.30 7.97
CA MET A 100 2.83 6.66 6.92
C MET A 100 1.39 6.35 7.31
N LEU A 101 1.13 5.18 7.91
CA LEU A 101 -0.20 4.80 8.38
C LEU A 101 -0.71 5.73 9.47
N GLU A 102 0.13 6.09 10.44
CA GLU A 102 -0.26 7.05 11.49
C GLU A 102 -0.50 8.45 10.89
N MET A 103 0.36 8.92 9.99
CA MET A 103 0.18 10.22 9.34
C MET A 103 -1.15 10.33 8.58
N HIS A 104 -1.62 9.25 7.95
CA HIS A 104 -2.80 9.31 7.09
C HIS A 104 -4.07 8.78 7.75
N PHE A 105 -4.00 7.85 8.70
CA PHE A 105 -5.18 7.22 9.28
C PHE A 105 -5.42 7.55 10.76
N THR A 106 -4.55 8.30 11.45
CA THR A 106 -4.81 8.77 12.83
C THR A 106 -5.02 10.28 12.87
#